data_AF-A0A9P8KWB1-F1
#
_entry.id   AF-A0A9P8KWB1-F1
#
_cell.length_a   1.000
_cell.length_b   1.000
_cell.length_c   1.000
_cell.angle_alpha   90.00
_cell.angle_beta   90.00
_cell.angle_gamma   90.00
#
_symmetry.space_group_name_H-M   'P 1'
#
loop_
_entity.id
_entity.type
_entity.pdbx_description
1 polymer ?
#
loop_
_entity_poly.entity_id
_entity_poly.type
_entity_poly.pdbx_seq_one_letter_code
_entity_poly.pdbx_strand_id
1 'polypeptide(L)'
;MSFRLHNGCTSLARLLQQPSITFARGAATKAKAPDMLKATSTVAKQLAETGIWNRRGGRKASKAPKAIEPHRVNIVSEGLCDDIIQYMGKSLERHRGCDLIDLNPGAGVWSRKLHDFLEPRNHIMMDLDAELYSPFLKDLTSKDNVQLIPKSGIVWKDLFEMIQTKISHQESLSTGEAEPIRNDTLLVTANLSSYPKKAFLGFDSVSTMVMYQFMSSIKSSSLFQKYGLVRMLLWVSDDEKRRLVPKSLNRRKRGSFEAELACEWIHEVVGQELAAENRTALRDDWINKESALNTLARMEALGLKVPKGREVKMYKESLKSKNLIGKKLAGVRVPNVPRPFKKELEDLEHEFEEEPPVELSHRLKSLRSREKYEINHSKMYLELLQEHERISNMGTDNTRAFVEANEAWNEKIDNLKKNQRMEFNVVRDGYHLFRQNPPALLWDRREYEPLKAMPDEFFPNSPTALLDIQPKAMHPLLRQIGPNSNHAGDISDIMLKSWWSMSLQPADKAMESLWPGFSDLFSEVPSLRDASRGGVPMTGHGSLSARGINEGQWTEMLEAWMRWPFRPTYGQMLSRMNDDDGDVEDEDVRSGAIMMQV
;
A
#
# COMPACT_ATOMS: atom_id res chain seq x y z
N MET A 1 51.96 36.29 -28.11
CA MET A 1 52.26 36.44 -26.66
C MET A 1 50.91 36.43 -25.94
N SER A 2 50.35 35.30 -25.53
CA SER A 2 50.75 34.32 -24.50
C SER A 2 50.81 34.91 -23.09
N PHE A 3 49.82 34.57 -22.25
CA PHE A 3 49.86 34.17 -20.82
C PHE A 3 48.40 34.05 -20.34
N ARG A 4 47.80 32.84 -20.29
CA ARG A 4 47.65 31.93 -19.13
C ARG A 4 47.21 32.58 -17.82
N LEU A 5 45.98 32.27 -17.39
CA LEU A 5 45.66 31.93 -16.00
C LEU A 5 44.71 30.72 -15.99
N HIS A 6 45.12 29.68 -15.28
CA HIS A 6 44.36 28.48 -14.97
C HIS A 6 43.24 28.79 -13.99
N ASN A 7 42.05 28.23 -14.22
CA ASN A 7 41.15 27.84 -13.13
C ASN A 7 40.52 26.50 -13.52
N GLY A 8 41.01 25.44 -12.86
CA GLY A 8 40.40 24.13 -12.90
C GLY A 8 39.10 24.16 -12.09
N CYS A 9 37.97 24.03 -12.78
CA CYS A 9 36.69 23.75 -12.16
C CYS A 9 36.26 22.36 -12.62
N THR A 10 36.64 21.34 -11.85
CA THR A 10 36.10 19.99 -11.97
C THR A 10 34.61 20.06 -11.67
N SER A 11 33.79 19.93 -12.71
CA SER A 11 32.34 20.03 -12.58
C SER A 11 31.79 18.87 -11.73
N LEU A 12 31.13 19.25 -10.64
CA LEU A 12 30.23 18.47 -9.78
C LEU A 12 29.00 17.88 -10.52
N ALA A 13 29.03 17.84 -11.86
CA ALA A 13 27.94 17.39 -12.71
C ALA A 13 27.89 15.85 -12.89
N ARG A 14 28.79 15.09 -12.26
CA ARG A 14 28.79 13.61 -12.31
C ARG A 14 28.15 12.91 -11.10
N LEU A 15 27.66 13.63 -10.09
CA LEU A 15 27.13 13.05 -8.85
C LEU A 15 25.62 13.23 -8.63
N LEU A 16 24.91 13.79 -9.61
CA LEU A 16 23.45 13.95 -9.61
C LEU A 16 22.79 13.33 -10.86
N GLN A 17 23.30 12.18 -11.31
CA GLN A 17 22.47 11.29 -12.13
C GLN A 17 21.39 10.70 -11.23
N GLN A 18 20.20 11.29 -11.30
CA GLN A 18 18.96 10.61 -10.96
C GLN A 18 18.99 9.21 -11.61
N PRO A 19 18.60 8.14 -10.91
CA PRO A 19 18.42 6.84 -11.55
C PRO A 19 17.17 6.89 -12.42
N SER A 20 17.29 7.52 -13.59
CA SER A 20 16.24 7.61 -14.61
C SER A 20 16.25 6.34 -15.46
N ILE A 21 15.06 5.72 -15.60
CA ILE A 21 14.61 4.86 -16.71
C ILE A 21 15.37 3.52 -16.93
N THR A 22 16.54 3.33 -16.33
CA THR A 22 17.40 2.15 -16.51
C THR A 22 16.92 0.91 -15.74
N PHE A 23 16.26 1.08 -14.58
CA PHE A 23 15.70 -0.04 -13.82
C PHE A 23 14.54 -0.74 -14.53
N ALA A 24 13.69 0.00 -15.25
CA ALA A 24 12.59 -0.57 -16.03
C ALA A 24 13.10 -1.40 -17.23
N ARG A 25 14.17 -0.94 -17.90
CA ARG A 25 14.83 -1.71 -18.97
C ARG A 25 15.58 -2.95 -18.45
N GLY A 26 16.13 -2.88 -17.23
CA GLY A 26 16.79 -4.01 -16.55
C GLY A 26 15.82 -5.13 -16.13
N ALA A 27 14.59 -4.78 -15.74
CA ALA A 27 13.55 -5.76 -15.43
C ALA A 27 13.03 -6.49 -16.68
N ALA A 28 12.86 -5.78 -17.80
CA ALA A 28 12.48 -6.38 -19.09
C ALA A 28 13.57 -7.31 -19.67
N THR A 29 14.83 -7.15 -19.27
CA THR A 29 15.94 -8.04 -19.66
C THR A 29 16.11 -9.25 -18.73
N LYS A 30 15.54 -9.24 -17.52
CA LYS A 30 15.51 -10.38 -16.57
C LYS A 30 14.39 -11.39 -16.80
N ALA A 31 13.39 -11.07 -17.63
CA ALA A 31 12.36 -12.02 -18.07
C ALA A 31 12.89 -13.20 -18.92
N LYS A 32 14.23 -13.34 -19.04
CA LYS A 32 14.95 -14.36 -19.80
C LYS A 32 15.74 -15.34 -18.90
N ALA A 33 15.68 -15.21 -17.58
CA ALA A 33 16.43 -16.10 -16.68
C ALA A 33 15.78 -17.51 -16.67
N PRO A 34 16.54 -18.60 -16.90
CA PRO A 34 16.05 -19.98 -16.81
C PRO A 34 15.31 -20.29 -15.49
N ASP A 35 15.60 -19.53 -14.44
CA ASP A 35 15.00 -19.67 -13.12
C ASP A 35 13.52 -19.24 -13.03
N MET A 36 13.04 -18.39 -13.95
CA MET A 36 11.66 -17.86 -13.93
C MET A 36 10.61 -18.82 -14.51
N LEU A 37 11.05 -19.92 -15.14
CA LEU A 37 10.18 -20.91 -15.78
C LEU A 37 10.42 -22.31 -15.20
N LYS A 38 10.86 -22.39 -13.95
CA LYS A 38 11.06 -23.65 -13.24
C LYS A 38 9.70 -24.24 -12.87
N ALA A 39 9.29 -25.26 -13.62
CA ALA A 39 8.07 -25.99 -13.38
C ALA A 39 8.26 -27.12 -12.34
N THR A 40 7.97 -26.83 -11.08
CA THR A 40 8.07 -27.79 -9.96
C THR A 40 6.79 -28.61 -9.80
N SER A 41 5.63 -27.96 -9.81
CA SER A 41 4.33 -28.62 -9.65
C SER A 41 3.81 -29.26 -10.96
N THR A 42 2.85 -30.16 -10.85
CA THR A 42 2.17 -30.79 -11.99
C THR A 42 1.49 -29.76 -12.89
N VAL A 43 0.77 -28.81 -12.28
CA VAL A 43 0.12 -27.70 -12.99
C VAL A 43 1.15 -26.81 -13.69
N ALA A 44 2.26 -26.50 -13.03
CA ALA A 44 3.34 -25.72 -13.64
C ALA A 44 3.95 -26.41 -14.86
N LYS A 45 4.10 -27.76 -14.83
CA LYS A 45 4.60 -28.55 -15.97
C LYS A 45 3.63 -28.49 -17.15
N GLN A 46 2.34 -28.68 -16.90
CA GLN A 46 1.29 -28.55 -17.92
C GLN A 46 1.27 -27.14 -18.53
N LEU A 47 1.37 -26.09 -17.70
CA LEU A 47 1.46 -24.71 -18.19
C LEU A 47 2.74 -24.47 -19.01
N ALA A 48 3.88 -25.03 -18.60
CA ALA A 48 5.13 -24.93 -19.34
C ALA A 48 5.05 -25.63 -20.71
N GLU A 49 4.36 -26.78 -20.79
CA GLU A 49 4.13 -27.53 -22.03
C GLU A 49 3.31 -26.75 -23.06
N THR A 50 2.43 -25.83 -22.64
CA THR A 50 1.73 -24.92 -23.57
C THR A 50 2.69 -24.04 -24.37
N GLY A 51 3.88 -23.76 -23.83
CA GLY A 51 4.90 -22.94 -24.49
C GLY A 51 4.57 -21.44 -24.58
N ILE A 52 3.52 -20.95 -23.91
CA ILE A 52 3.11 -19.52 -23.95
C ILE A 52 4.21 -18.59 -23.43
N TRP A 53 4.84 -18.98 -22.32
CA TRP A 53 5.90 -18.22 -21.66
C TRP A 53 7.30 -18.47 -22.25
N ASN A 54 7.44 -19.50 -23.12
CA ASN A 54 8.69 -19.81 -23.83
C ASN A 54 8.84 -18.95 -25.09
N ARG A 55 9.23 -17.69 -24.92
CA ARG A 55 9.47 -16.75 -26.04
C ARG A 55 10.96 -16.65 -26.36
N ARG A 56 11.43 -17.35 -27.40
CA ARG A 56 12.80 -17.15 -27.94
C ARG A 56 12.82 -15.90 -28.81
N GLY A 57 13.62 -14.90 -28.42
CA GLY A 57 13.80 -13.67 -29.21
C GLY A 57 12.52 -12.82 -29.39
N GLY A 58 11.57 -12.93 -28.46
CA GLY A 58 10.27 -12.24 -28.55
C GLY A 58 9.26 -12.90 -29.50
N ARG A 59 9.65 -13.98 -30.21
CA ARG A 59 8.74 -14.77 -31.03
C ARG A 59 8.19 -15.96 -30.25
N LYS A 60 6.88 -16.17 -30.39
CA LYS A 60 6.15 -17.33 -29.85
C LYS A 60 6.65 -18.62 -30.53
N ALA A 61 6.68 -19.74 -29.81
CA ALA A 61 6.89 -21.04 -30.43
C ALA A 61 5.78 -21.31 -31.47
N SER A 62 6.14 -21.80 -32.66
CA SER A 62 5.22 -21.94 -33.79
C SER A 62 3.97 -22.80 -33.51
N LYS A 63 4.02 -23.68 -32.50
CA LYS A 63 2.93 -24.58 -32.10
C LYS A 63 2.19 -24.19 -30.82
N ALA A 64 2.60 -23.14 -30.11
CA ALA A 64 1.92 -22.75 -28.86
C ALA A 64 0.48 -22.25 -29.14
N PRO A 65 -0.48 -22.40 -28.23
CA PRO A 65 -1.82 -21.81 -28.36
C PRO A 65 -1.75 -20.28 -28.25
N LYS A 66 -2.72 -19.57 -28.82
CA LYS A 66 -2.80 -18.09 -28.74
C LYS A 66 -3.33 -17.73 -27.36
N ALA A 67 -2.58 -16.92 -26.61
CA ALA A 67 -3.02 -16.32 -25.36
C ALA A 67 -3.21 -14.82 -25.57
N ILE A 68 -4.36 -14.29 -25.14
CA ILE A 68 -4.69 -12.88 -25.13
C ILE A 68 -3.90 -12.18 -24.01
N GLU A 69 -3.75 -12.83 -22.85
CA GLU A 69 -2.97 -12.35 -21.70
C GLU A 69 -1.72 -13.21 -21.43
N PRO A 70 -0.70 -13.16 -22.31
CA PRO A 70 0.47 -14.04 -22.25
C PRO A 70 1.44 -13.72 -21.09
N HIS A 71 1.14 -12.70 -20.30
CA HIS A 71 1.97 -12.24 -19.18
C HIS A 71 1.39 -12.65 -17.82
N ARG A 72 0.26 -13.37 -17.78
CA ARG A 72 -0.35 -13.77 -16.51
C ARG A 72 0.60 -14.65 -15.69
N VAL A 73 0.60 -14.43 -14.38
CA VAL A 73 1.21 -15.30 -13.38
C VAL A 73 0.12 -16.17 -12.76
N ASN A 74 0.26 -17.48 -12.87
CA ASN A 74 -0.69 -18.45 -12.33
C ASN A 74 -0.24 -18.92 -10.95
N ILE A 75 -1.18 -19.14 -10.03
CA ILE A 75 -0.95 -19.85 -8.78
C ILE A 75 -0.95 -21.35 -9.11
N VAL A 76 0.11 -22.07 -8.73
CA VAL A 76 0.32 -23.47 -9.14
C VAL A 76 0.61 -24.42 -7.97
N SER A 77 0.62 -23.92 -6.73
CA SER A 77 0.83 -24.69 -5.50
C SER A 77 -0.48 -24.95 -4.78
N GLU A 78 -0.91 -26.21 -4.73
CA GLU A 78 -2.07 -26.64 -3.93
C GLU A 78 -1.82 -26.39 -2.43
N GLY A 79 -0.61 -26.70 -1.94
CA GLY A 79 -0.23 -26.53 -0.54
C GLY A 79 -0.25 -25.06 -0.09
N LEU A 80 0.08 -24.12 -0.97
CA LEU A 80 -0.07 -22.69 -0.69
C LEU A 80 -1.52 -22.32 -0.47
N CYS A 81 -2.41 -22.75 -1.36
CA CYS A 81 -3.84 -22.45 -1.25
C CYS A 81 -4.45 -23.12 0.00
N ASP A 82 -4.03 -24.34 0.34
CA ASP A 82 -4.46 -25.03 1.56
C ASP A 82 -4.05 -24.25 2.82
N ASP A 83 -2.78 -23.82 2.90
CA ASP A 83 -2.27 -23.01 4.01
C ASP A 83 -3.05 -21.70 4.16
N ILE A 84 -3.36 -21.03 3.04
CA ILE A 84 -4.14 -19.78 3.03
C ILE A 84 -5.55 -20.01 3.56
N ILE A 85 -6.27 -20.99 3.00
CA ILE A 85 -7.66 -21.29 3.40
C ILE A 85 -7.71 -21.71 4.87
N GLN A 86 -6.76 -22.51 5.34
CA GLN A 86 -6.69 -22.87 6.76
C GLN A 86 -6.45 -21.64 7.65
N TYR A 87 -5.58 -20.73 7.21
CA TYR A 87 -5.16 -19.58 8.00
C TYR A 87 -6.26 -18.52 8.11
N MET A 88 -6.97 -18.23 7.02
CA MET A 88 -8.04 -17.22 6.99
C MET A 88 -9.47 -17.79 7.03
N GLY A 89 -9.61 -19.12 7.08
CA GLY A 89 -10.89 -19.83 6.93
C GLY A 89 -11.96 -19.37 7.90
N LYS A 90 -11.62 -19.15 9.18
CA LYS A 90 -12.58 -18.66 10.19
C LYS A 90 -13.22 -17.33 9.77
N SER A 91 -12.46 -16.45 9.14
CA SER A 91 -12.92 -15.14 8.65
C SER A 91 -13.70 -15.27 7.33
N LEU A 92 -13.39 -16.26 6.50
CA LEU A 92 -14.09 -16.55 5.25
C LEU A 92 -15.41 -17.29 5.45
N GLU A 93 -15.58 -18.03 6.55
CA GLU A 93 -16.74 -18.88 6.84
C GLU A 93 -18.09 -18.15 6.68
N ARG A 94 -18.14 -16.85 6.98
CA ARG A 94 -19.35 -16.03 6.77
C ARG A 94 -19.83 -15.96 5.31
N HIS A 95 -18.97 -16.28 4.34
CA HIS A 95 -19.30 -16.33 2.91
C HIS A 95 -19.64 -17.76 2.43
N ARG A 96 -19.85 -18.72 3.33
CA ARG A 96 -20.31 -20.05 2.92
C ARG A 96 -21.67 -19.92 2.20
N GLY A 97 -21.81 -20.53 1.03
CA GLY A 97 -22.99 -20.42 0.20
C GLY A 97 -23.14 -19.09 -0.57
N CYS A 98 -22.09 -18.26 -0.65
CA CYS A 98 -22.13 -17.01 -1.39
C CYS A 98 -22.21 -17.20 -2.91
N ASP A 99 -22.54 -16.13 -3.64
CA ASP A 99 -22.14 -16.00 -5.04
C ASP A 99 -20.64 -15.69 -5.08
N LEU A 100 -19.85 -16.51 -5.78
CA LEU A 100 -18.42 -16.33 -5.95
C LEU A 100 -18.13 -15.82 -7.36
N ILE A 101 -17.62 -14.60 -7.47
CA ILE A 101 -17.13 -14.03 -8.73
C ILE A 101 -15.62 -14.21 -8.77
N ASP A 102 -15.12 -14.94 -9.77
CA ASP A 102 -13.71 -15.24 -9.95
C ASP A 102 -13.19 -14.67 -11.28
N LEU A 103 -12.37 -13.63 -11.17
CA LEU A 103 -11.84 -12.88 -12.30
C LEU A 103 -10.43 -13.38 -12.62
N ASN A 104 -10.21 -13.83 -13.85
CA ASN A 104 -8.94 -14.38 -14.34
C ASN A 104 -8.45 -15.61 -13.55
N PRO A 105 -9.26 -16.68 -13.38
CA PRO A 105 -8.91 -17.86 -12.59
C PRO A 105 -7.65 -18.58 -13.10
N GLY A 106 -7.34 -18.48 -14.39
CA GLY A 106 -6.18 -19.14 -14.99
C GLY A 106 -6.23 -20.66 -14.80
N ALA A 107 -5.17 -21.25 -14.26
CA ALA A 107 -5.11 -22.69 -14.00
C ALA A 107 -6.07 -23.20 -12.88
N GLY A 108 -6.75 -22.29 -12.16
CA GLY A 108 -7.85 -22.62 -11.26
C GLY A 108 -7.48 -23.29 -9.94
N VAL A 109 -6.20 -23.34 -9.56
CA VAL A 109 -5.77 -23.96 -8.28
C VAL A 109 -6.41 -23.24 -7.09
N TRP A 110 -6.31 -21.91 -7.06
CA TRP A 110 -6.97 -21.08 -6.05
C TRP A 110 -8.50 -21.20 -6.12
N SER A 111 -9.06 -21.12 -7.33
CA SER A 111 -10.50 -21.21 -7.60
C SER A 111 -11.13 -22.50 -7.07
N ARG A 112 -10.45 -23.65 -7.26
CA ARG A 112 -10.87 -24.96 -6.73
C ARG A 112 -10.96 -24.93 -5.21
N LYS A 113 -9.87 -24.53 -4.55
CA LYS A 113 -9.77 -24.51 -3.09
C LYS A 113 -10.79 -23.57 -2.46
N LEU A 114 -10.99 -22.41 -3.06
CA LEU A 114 -11.98 -21.45 -2.59
C LEU A 114 -13.41 -21.97 -2.79
N HIS A 115 -13.72 -22.56 -3.95
CA HIS A 115 -15.02 -23.17 -4.20
C HIS A 115 -15.32 -24.32 -3.25
N ASP A 116 -14.37 -25.22 -3.02
CA ASP A 116 -14.56 -26.37 -2.14
C ASP A 116 -14.76 -25.93 -0.68
N PHE A 117 -14.08 -24.85 -0.26
CA PHE A 117 -14.24 -24.30 1.09
C PHE A 117 -15.58 -23.57 1.28
N LEU A 118 -15.97 -22.72 0.32
CA LEU A 118 -17.13 -21.84 0.43
C LEU A 118 -18.44 -22.50 0.04
N GLU A 119 -18.42 -23.58 -0.76
CA GLU A 119 -19.61 -24.24 -1.30
C GLU A 119 -20.59 -23.22 -1.93
N PRO A 120 -20.13 -22.41 -2.89
CA PRO A 120 -20.90 -21.26 -3.37
C PRO A 120 -22.16 -21.71 -4.10
N ARG A 121 -23.25 -20.95 -3.95
CA ARG A 121 -24.50 -21.19 -4.68
C ARG A 121 -24.34 -20.95 -6.19
N ASN A 122 -23.49 -20.00 -6.57
CA ASN A 122 -23.07 -19.75 -7.94
C ASN A 122 -21.58 -19.41 -7.95
N HIS A 123 -20.81 -20.03 -8.83
CA HIS A 123 -19.39 -19.70 -9.05
C HIS A 123 -19.21 -19.24 -10.50
N ILE A 124 -19.03 -17.94 -10.68
CA ILE A 124 -18.95 -17.29 -11.98
C ILE A 124 -17.50 -16.92 -12.25
N MET A 125 -16.86 -17.64 -13.17
CA MET A 125 -15.50 -17.40 -13.63
C MET A 125 -15.52 -16.56 -14.92
N MET A 126 -14.68 -15.53 -15.00
CA MET A 126 -14.50 -14.71 -16.21
C MET A 126 -13.04 -14.72 -16.66
N ASP A 127 -12.78 -15.14 -17.89
CA ASP A 127 -11.43 -15.20 -18.43
C ASP A 127 -11.40 -14.94 -19.94
N LEU A 128 -10.55 -14.02 -20.40
CA LEU A 128 -10.30 -13.82 -21.84
C LEU A 128 -9.67 -15.04 -22.50
N ASP A 129 -8.90 -15.81 -21.74
CA ASP A 129 -8.21 -17.02 -22.20
C ASP A 129 -8.96 -18.30 -21.76
N ALA A 130 -10.28 -18.24 -21.63
CA ALA A 130 -11.12 -19.37 -21.18
C ALA A 130 -10.87 -20.67 -21.98
N GLU A 131 -10.70 -20.60 -23.30
CA GLU A 131 -10.41 -21.78 -24.14
C GLU A 131 -9.06 -22.43 -23.77
N LEU A 132 -8.04 -21.59 -23.51
CA LEU A 132 -6.71 -22.05 -23.11
C LEU A 132 -6.78 -22.76 -21.75
N TYR A 133 -7.54 -22.22 -20.80
CA TYR A 133 -7.61 -22.74 -19.44
C TYR A 133 -8.68 -23.82 -19.24
N SER A 134 -9.58 -24.03 -20.21
CA SER A 134 -10.63 -25.05 -20.16
C SER A 134 -10.15 -26.45 -19.72
N PRO A 135 -9.00 -26.98 -20.20
CA PRO A 135 -8.49 -28.27 -19.74
C PRO A 135 -8.14 -28.31 -18.24
N PHE A 136 -7.71 -27.18 -17.67
CA PHE A 136 -7.36 -27.04 -16.25
C PHE A 136 -8.57 -26.84 -15.35
N LEU A 137 -9.68 -26.35 -15.91
CA LEU A 137 -10.90 -25.97 -15.19
C LEU A 137 -12.03 -26.98 -15.35
N LYS A 138 -11.79 -28.09 -16.06
CA LYS A 138 -12.84 -29.07 -16.41
C LYS A 138 -13.55 -29.66 -15.19
N ASP A 139 -12.81 -29.87 -14.10
CA ASP A 139 -13.37 -30.38 -12.86
C ASP A 139 -14.34 -29.38 -12.22
N LEU A 140 -14.00 -28.09 -12.24
CA LEU A 140 -14.87 -27.01 -11.78
C LEU A 140 -16.08 -26.83 -12.71
N THR A 141 -15.85 -26.71 -14.01
CA THR A 141 -16.93 -26.45 -14.99
C THR A 141 -17.85 -27.64 -15.22
N SER A 142 -17.51 -28.82 -14.71
CA SER A 142 -18.41 -29.97 -14.68
C SER A 142 -19.52 -29.87 -13.63
N LYS A 143 -19.39 -28.96 -12.66
CA LYS A 143 -20.39 -28.72 -11.61
C LYS A 143 -21.47 -27.75 -12.13
N ASP A 144 -22.75 -28.04 -11.85
CA ASP A 144 -23.89 -27.30 -12.38
C ASP A 144 -23.93 -25.82 -11.96
N ASN A 145 -23.38 -25.51 -10.79
CA ASN A 145 -23.32 -24.16 -10.23
C ASN A 145 -22.09 -23.35 -10.68
N VAL A 146 -21.25 -23.89 -11.56
CA VAL A 146 -20.02 -23.24 -12.03
C VAL A 146 -20.15 -22.83 -13.50
N GLN A 147 -19.82 -21.58 -13.81
CA GLN A 147 -19.90 -21.04 -15.17
C GLN A 147 -18.59 -20.37 -15.55
N LEU A 148 -18.04 -20.69 -16.73
CA LEU A 148 -16.88 -20.01 -17.32
C LEU A 148 -17.33 -19.13 -18.48
N ILE A 149 -17.20 -17.81 -18.31
CA ILE A 149 -17.56 -16.80 -19.30
C ILE A 149 -16.29 -16.36 -20.05
N PRO A 150 -16.20 -16.53 -21.39
CA PRO A 150 -15.04 -16.16 -22.20
C PRO A 150 -15.01 -14.64 -22.48
N LYS A 151 -15.05 -13.82 -21.43
CA LYS A 151 -15.05 -12.34 -21.47
C LYS A 151 -14.09 -11.79 -20.42
N SER A 152 -13.73 -10.50 -20.53
CA SER A 152 -12.80 -9.90 -19.58
C SER A 152 -13.48 -9.63 -18.24
N GLY A 153 -12.88 -10.15 -17.18
CA GLY A 153 -13.22 -9.75 -15.80
C GLY A 153 -12.69 -8.37 -15.41
N ILE A 154 -12.07 -7.63 -16.33
CA ILE A 154 -11.46 -6.32 -16.08
C ILE A 154 -12.13 -5.22 -16.91
N VAL A 155 -12.85 -5.57 -17.97
CA VAL A 155 -13.56 -4.58 -18.80
C VAL A 155 -14.93 -4.29 -18.18
N TRP A 156 -15.20 -3.02 -17.87
CA TRP A 156 -16.43 -2.59 -17.19
C TRP A 156 -17.69 -3.06 -17.89
N LYS A 157 -17.74 -2.93 -19.21
CA LYS A 157 -18.88 -3.39 -20.03
C LYS A 157 -19.18 -4.87 -19.80
N ASP A 158 -18.17 -5.72 -19.84
CA ASP A 158 -18.31 -7.16 -19.68
C ASP A 158 -18.71 -7.53 -18.24
N LEU A 159 -18.11 -6.85 -17.26
CA LEU A 159 -18.47 -7.00 -15.85
C LEU A 159 -19.93 -6.59 -15.58
N PHE A 160 -20.38 -5.45 -16.10
CA PHE A 160 -21.76 -5.01 -15.94
C PHE A 160 -22.75 -5.97 -16.60
N GLU A 161 -22.44 -6.46 -17.79
CA GLU A 161 -23.27 -7.47 -18.47
C GLU A 161 -23.36 -8.75 -17.63
N MET A 162 -22.23 -9.24 -17.10
CA MET A 162 -22.21 -10.40 -16.22
C MET A 162 -23.04 -10.13 -14.95
N ILE A 163 -22.85 -8.98 -14.31
CA ILE A 163 -23.58 -8.60 -13.09
C ILE A 163 -25.09 -8.61 -13.35
N GLN A 164 -25.54 -7.94 -14.42
CA GLN A 164 -26.96 -7.83 -14.76
C GLN A 164 -27.60 -9.17 -15.13
N THR A 165 -26.84 -10.10 -15.71
CA THR A 165 -27.38 -11.36 -16.23
C THR A 165 -27.26 -12.51 -15.24
N LYS A 166 -26.23 -12.52 -14.38
CA LYS A 166 -25.88 -13.67 -13.53
C LYS A 166 -26.14 -13.47 -12.05
N ILE A 167 -26.23 -12.22 -11.58
CA ILE A 167 -26.53 -11.91 -10.17
C ILE A 167 -27.72 -10.95 -10.03
N SER A 168 -28.66 -11.00 -10.97
CA SER A 168 -29.87 -10.16 -10.95
C SER A 168 -30.79 -10.37 -9.75
N HIS A 169 -30.68 -11.52 -9.07
CA HIS A 169 -31.39 -11.80 -7.82
C HIS A 169 -30.84 -11.04 -6.61
N GLN A 170 -29.63 -10.45 -6.71
CA GLN A 170 -29.07 -9.66 -5.61
C GLN A 170 -29.81 -8.33 -5.52
N GLU A 171 -30.20 -7.94 -4.31
CA GLU A 171 -30.91 -6.69 -4.08
C GLU A 171 -29.92 -5.52 -4.10
N SER A 172 -30.11 -4.60 -5.05
CA SER A 172 -29.37 -3.34 -5.06
C SER A 172 -29.78 -2.51 -3.86
N LEU A 173 -28.80 -1.96 -3.14
CA LEU A 173 -29.08 -0.88 -2.21
C LEU A 173 -29.54 0.35 -3.02
N SER A 174 -30.51 1.10 -2.48
CA SER A 174 -30.94 2.36 -3.10
C SER A 174 -29.75 3.32 -3.17
N THR A 175 -29.52 3.91 -4.34
CA THR A 175 -28.41 4.83 -4.58
C THR A 175 -28.48 6.03 -3.64
N GLY A 176 -27.45 6.20 -2.80
CA GLY A 176 -27.06 7.48 -2.21
C GLY A 176 -27.62 7.82 -0.82
N GLU A 177 -28.72 7.22 -0.37
CA GLU A 177 -29.35 7.63 0.90
C GLU A 177 -29.03 6.68 2.07
N ALA A 178 -29.04 5.37 1.84
CA ALA A 178 -28.73 4.39 2.88
C ALA A 178 -27.21 4.28 3.11
N GLU A 179 -26.82 4.08 4.37
CA GLU A 179 -25.45 3.69 4.70
C GLU A 179 -25.20 2.25 4.20
N PRO A 180 -24.15 1.99 3.40
CA PRO A 180 -23.90 0.67 2.86
C PRO A 180 -23.50 -0.28 4.00
N ILE A 181 -24.11 -1.45 4.03
CA ILE A 181 -23.82 -2.50 5.02
C ILE A 181 -22.91 -3.56 4.43
N ARG A 182 -22.23 -4.34 5.28
CA ARG A 182 -21.44 -5.50 4.84
C ARG A 182 -22.29 -6.50 4.05
N ASN A 183 -21.72 -6.99 2.95
CA ASN A 183 -22.33 -8.04 2.13
C ASN A 183 -21.52 -9.33 2.28
N ASP A 184 -22.15 -10.36 2.87
CA ASP A 184 -21.58 -11.70 3.01
C ASP A 184 -22.15 -12.70 1.96
N THR A 185 -23.11 -12.27 1.14
CA THR A 185 -23.75 -13.10 0.10
C THR A 185 -23.00 -13.09 -1.23
N LEU A 186 -22.01 -12.19 -1.38
CA LEU A 186 -21.19 -12.02 -2.57
C LEU A 186 -19.71 -11.94 -2.14
N LEU A 187 -18.85 -12.72 -2.81
CA LEU A 187 -17.40 -12.64 -2.66
C LEU A 187 -16.76 -12.48 -4.03
N VAL A 188 -15.81 -11.56 -4.15
CA VAL A 188 -15.03 -11.37 -5.37
C VAL A 188 -13.61 -11.84 -5.14
N THR A 189 -13.09 -12.67 -6.03
CA THR A 189 -11.67 -13.00 -6.13
C THR A 189 -11.15 -12.63 -7.50
N ALA A 190 -9.91 -12.16 -7.59
CA ALA A 190 -9.29 -11.83 -8.86
C ALA A 190 -7.80 -12.14 -8.89
N ASN A 191 -7.30 -12.59 -10.03
CA ASN A 191 -5.86 -12.66 -10.29
C ASN A 191 -5.43 -11.58 -11.30
N LEU A 192 -4.74 -10.57 -10.78
CA LEU A 192 -4.23 -9.42 -11.54
C LEU A 192 -2.71 -9.51 -11.77
N SER A 193 -2.10 -10.62 -11.37
CA SER A 193 -0.66 -10.80 -11.35
C SER A 193 -0.10 -10.99 -12.75
N SER A 194 0.89 -10.18 -13.11
CA SER A 194 1.49 -10.24 -14.45
C SER A 194 3.00 -10.02 -14.45
N TYR A 195 3.69 -10.73 -15.34
CA TYR A 195 5.13 -10.63 -15.52
C TYR A 195 5.58 -10.81 -16.99
N PRO A 196 6.48 -9.94 -17.50
CA PRO A 196 6.77 -8.62 -16.95
C PRO A 196 5.53 -7.72 -16.95
N LYS A 197 5.52 -6.73 -16.06
CA LYS A 197 4.46 -5.72 -16.02
C LYS A 197 4.44 -4.90 -17.29
N LYS A 198 3.25 -4.43 -17.65
CA LYS A 198 3.04 -3.54 -18.80
C LYS A 198 2.20 -2.35 -18.38
N ALA A 199 2.74 -1.15 -18.58
CA ALA A 199 2.01 0.09 -18.39
C ALA A 199 0.78 0.16 -19.30
N PHE A 200 -0.30 0.74 -18.79
CA PHE A 200 -1.59 0.82 -19.46
C PHE A 200 -2.34 2.07 -19.02
N LEU A 201 -2.80 2.88 -19.98
CA LEU A 201 -3.60 4.10 -19.74
C LEU A 201 -3.05 5.01 -18.63
N GLY A 202 -1.72 5.23 -18.61
CA GLY A 202 -1.09 6.08 -17.59
C GLY A 202 -0.83 5.40 -16.24
N PHE A 203 -1.31 4.18 -16.04
CA PHE A 203 -0.93 3.34 -14.91
C PHE A 203 0.32 2.51 -15.24
N ASP A 204 1.12 2.22 -14.22
CA ASP A 204 2.28 1.33 -14.35
C ASP A 204 1.92 -0.11 -14.72
N SER A 205 0.69 -0.52 -14.42
CA SER A 205 0.15 -1.84 -14.76
C SER A 205 -1.37 -1.85 -14.80
N VAL A 206 -1.93 -2.81 -15.53
CA VAL A 206 -3.38 -3.10 -15.52
C VAL A 206 -3.86 -3.44 -14.11
N SER A 207 -3.08 -4.20 -13.34
CA SER A 207 -3.37 -4.51 -11.93
C SER A 207 -3.60 -3.24 -11.09
N THR A 208 -2.75 -2.22 -11.29
CA THR A 208 -2.87 -0.94 -10.55
C THR A 208 -4.14 -0.18 -10.94
N MET A 209 -4.45 -0.14 -12.24
CA MET A 209 -5.70 0.46 -12.73
C MET A 209 -6.91 -0.22 -12.10
N VAL A 210 -6.95 -1.56 -12.09
CA VAL A 210 -8.08 -2.32 -11.52
C VAL A 210 -8.21 -2.11 -10.02
N MET A 211 -7.11 -2.13 -9.27
CA MET A 211 -7.14 -1.82 -7.84
C MET A 211 -7.71 -0.41 -7.59
N TYR A 212 -7.26 0.60 -8.33
CA TYR A 212 -7.80 1.95 -8.22
C TYR A 212 -9.30 2.01 -8.50
N GLN A 213 -9.74 1.33 -9.55
CA GLN A 213 -11.16 1.29 -9.92
C GLN A 213 -12.02 0.55 -8.88
N PHE A 214 -11.52 -0.55 -8.30
CA PHE A 214 -12.19 -1.24 -7.21
C PHE A 214 -12.29 -0.36 -5.95
N MET A 215 -11.23 0.39 -5.61
CA MET A 215 -11.30 1.35 -4.49
C MET A 215 -12.32 2.46 -4.77
N SER A 216 -12.33 3.01 -5.98
CA SER A 216 -13.31 4.04 -6.40
C SER A 216 -14.75 3.51 -6.39
N SER A 217 -14.95 2.21 -6.68
CA SER A 217 -16.27 1.58 -6.66
C SER A 217 -16.91 1.56 -5.27
N ILE A 218 -16.10 1.52 -4.19
CA ILE A 218 -16.57 1.57 -2.80
C ILE A 218 -17.27 2.91 -2.53
N LYS A 219 -16.58 4.01 -2.86
CA LYS A 219 -17.10 5.37 -2.69
C LYS A 219 -18.38 5.61 -3.49
N SER A 220 -18.37 5.17 -4.74
CA SER A 220 -19.48 5.37 -5.68
C SER A 220 -20.64 4.38 -5.50
N SER A 221 -20.51 3.38 -4.63
CA SER A 221 -21.46 2.27 -4.51
C SER A 221 -21.80 1.66 -5.89
N SER A 222 -20.78 1.51 -6.73
CA SER A 222 -20.91 1.01 -8.10
C SER A 222 -20.33 -0.41 -8.24
N LEU A 223 -20.48 -1.02 -9.41
CA LEU A 223 -20.01 -2.38 -9.69
C LEU A 223 -20.56 -3.40 -8.66
N PHE A 224 -19.69 -4.13 -7.95
CA PHE A 224 -20.07 -5.07 -6.90
C PHE A 224 -20.60 -4.35 -5.65
N GLN A 225 -20.10 -3.14 -5.39
CA GLN A 225 -20.42 -2.38 -4.17
C GLN A 225 -21.85 -1.81 -4.18
N LYS A 226 -22.55 -1.90 -5.33
CA LYS A 226 -23.98 -1.63 -5.46
C LYS A 226 -24.85 -2.52 -4.56
N TYR A 227 -24.34 -3.70 -4.21
CA TYR A 227 -25.03 -4.69 -3.37
C TYR A 227 -24.63 -4.61 -1.89
N GLY A 228 -23.87 -3.59 -1.48
CA GLY A 228 -23.29 -3.46 -0.15
C GLY A 228 -21.76 -3.53 -0.18
N LEU A 229 -21.14 -3.59 1.00
CA LEU A 229 -19.68 -3.60 1.16
C LEU A 229 -19.13 -5.01 0.91
N VAL A 230 -18.88 -5.32 -0.35
CA VAL A 230 -18.44 -6.63 -0.86
C VAL A 230 -16.96 -6.82 -0.61
N ARG A 231 -16.61 -7.93 0.05
CA ARG A 231 -15.22 -8.34 0.30
C ARG A 231 -14.52 -8.78 -0.99
N MET A 232 -13.24 -8.45 -1.11
CA MET A 232 -12.43 -8.76 -2.29
C MET A 232 -11.12 -9.46 -1.93
N LEU A 233 -10.79 -10.56 -2.61
CA LEU A 233 -9.53 -11.31 -2.49
C LEU A 233 -8.72 -11.12 -3.78
N LEU A 234 -7.66 -10.31 -3.74
CA LEU A 234 -6.93 -9.91 -4.95
C LEU A 234 -5.50 -10.45 -4.94
N TRP A 235 -5.18 -11.30 -5.92
CA TRP A 235 -3.80 -11.64 -6.23
C TRP A 235 -3.18 -10.54 -7.09
N VAL A 236 -2.07 -9.98 -6.62
CA VAL A 236 -1.33 -8.89 -7.28
C VAL A 236 0.16 -9.19 -7.30
N SER A 237 0.90 -8.55 -8.22
CA SER A 237 2.36 -8.64 -8.20
C SER A 237 2.89 -8.14 -6.85
N ASP A 238 3.89 -8.79 -6.26
CA ASP A 238 4.26 -8.49 -4.86
C ASP A 238 4.59 -7.01 -4.60
N ASP A 239 5.22 -6.33 -5.55
CA ASP A 239 5.59 -4.92 -5.43
C ASP A 239 4.39 -3.95 -5.45
N GLU A 240 3.26 -4.34 -6.05
CA GLU A 240 2.03 -3.53 -6.14
C GLU A 240 1.29 -3.40 -4.80
N LYS A 241 1.41 -4.39 -3.90
CA LYS A 241 0.71 -4.39 -2.60
C LYS A 241 1.00 -3.14 -1.76
N ARG A 242 2.19 -2.55 -1.95
CA ARG A 242 2.67 -1.34 -1.24
C ARG A 242 1.89 -0.07 -1.60
N ARG A 243 1.12 -0.06 -2.69
CA ARG A 243 0.27 1.08 -3.08
C ARG A 243 -0.94 1.23 -2.17
N LEU A 244 -1.55 0.12 -1.76
CA LEU A 244 -2.71 0.12 -0.87
C LEU A 244 -2.30 -0.05 0.60
N VAL A 245 -1.26 -0.84 0.87
CA VAL A 245 -0.82 -1.14 2.24
C VAL A 245 0.67 -0.78 2.42
N PRO A 246 1.00 0.52 2.51
CA PRO A 246 2.37 0.95 2.75
C PRO A 246 2.80 0.61 4.18
N LYS A 247 4.02 0.08 4.31
CA LYS A 247 4.62 -0.23 5.63
C LYS A 247 5.35 0.97 6.24
N SER A 248 5.52 2.06 5.48
CA SER A 248 6.31 3.23 5.85
C SER A 248 5.62 4.52 5.39
N LEU A 249 5.84 5.61 6.13
CA LEU A 249 5.33 6.94 5.81
C LEU A 249 5.69 7.41 4.39
N ASN A 250 6.91 7.17 3.90
CA ASN A 250 7.34 7.67 2.59
C ASN A 250 6.58 7.05 1.41
N ARG A 251 5.96 5.87 1.63
CA ARG A 251 5.08 5.20 0.66
C ARG A 251 3.61 5.49 0.90
N ARG A 252 3.25 6.20 1.98
CA ARG A 252 1.90 6.66 2.21
C ARG A 252 1.63 7.81 1.25
N LYS A 253 0.77 7.54 0.27
CA LYS A 253 0.39 8.43 -0.82
C LYS A 253 -1.13 8.45 -0.94
N ARG A 254 -1.63 9.17 -1.95
CA ARG A 254 -3.06 9.31 -2.22
C ARG A 254 -3.78 7.97 -2.24
N GLY A 255 -3.29 6.99 -3.02
CA GLY A 255 -3.95 5.68 -3.15
C GLY A 255 -4.08 4.92 -1.82
N SER A 256 -3.05 4.96 -0.98
CA SER A 256 -3.12 4.34 0.35
C SER A 256 -4.04 5.08 1.32
N PHE A 257 -4.13 6.41 1.20
CA PHE A 257 -5.03 7.20 2.04
C PHE A 257 -6.49 6.99 1.63
N GLU A 258 -6.78 6.96 0.32
CA GLU A 258 -8.10 6.57 -0.18
C GLU A 258 -8.49 5.16 0.30
N ALA A 259 -7.53 4.23 0.36
CA ALA A 259 -7.76 2.92 0.95
C ALA A 259 -8.06 2.98 2.47
N GLU A 260 -7.38 3.84 3.23
CA GLU A 260 -7.70 4.08 4.65
C GLU A 260 -9.12 4.64 4.84
N LEU A 261 -9.59 5.51 3.95
CA LEU A 261 -10.95 6.06 3.95
C LEU A 261 -12.00 5.01 3.55
N ALA A 262 -11.68 4.14 2.59
CA ALA A 262 -12.64 3.21 1.97
C ALA A 262 -12.70 1.83 2.62
N CYS A 263 -11.64 1.41 3.32
CA CYS A 263 -11.52 0.05 3.84
C CYS A 263 -11.43 0.02 5.36
N GLU A 264 -12.03 -1.01 5.95
CA GLU A 264 -11.84 -1.35 7.36
C GLU A 264 -10.48 -2.01 7.57
N TRP A 265 -10.15 -2.95 6.68
CA TRP A 265 -8.84 -3.58 6.62
C TRP A 265 -8.45 -3.92 5.19
N ILE A 266 -7.13 -3.94 4.98
CA ILE A 266 -6.50 -4.62 3.85
C ILE A 266 -5.38 -5.47 4.44
N HIS A 267 -5.60 -6.78 4.49
CA HIS A 267 -4.61 -7.72 5.00
C HIS A 267 -3.74 -8.24 3.86
N GLU A 268 -2.41 -8.16 4.04
CA GLU A 268 -1.49 -8.98 3.27
C GLU A 268 -1.60 -10.41 3.81
N VAL A 269 -2.32 -11.30 3.11
CA VAL A 269 -2.52 -12.70 3.55
C VAL A 269 -1.26 -13.51 3.31
N VAL A 270 -0.69 -13.37 2.12
CA VAL A 270 0.56 -13.98 1.71
C VAL A 270 1.32 -13.04 0.80
N GLY A 271 2.65 -13.10 0.86
CA GLY A 271 3.52 -12.35 -0.03
C GLY A 271 4.99 -12.75 0.10
N GLN A 272 5.83 -12.13 -0.73
CA GLN A 272 7.26 -12.31 -0.66
C GLN A 272 7.84 -11.58 0.57
N GLU A 273 8.65 -12.30 1.31
CA GLU A 273 9.53 -11.73 2.32
C GLU A 273 10.71 -11.03 1.64
N LEU A 274 10.82 -9.71 1.80
CA LEU A 274 11.99 -8.97 1.35
C LEU A 274 13.13 -9.10 2.35
N ALA A 275 14.34 -9.32 1.85
CA ALA A 275 15.55 -9.29 2.66
C ALA A 275 15.86 -7.90 3.23
N ALA A 276 15.50 -6.84 2.49
CA ALA A 276 15.60 -5.45 2.92
C ALA A 276 14.51 -4.61 2.24
N GLU A 277 13.96 -3.65 2.96
CA GLU A 277 13.06 -2.66 2.38
C GLU A 277 13.80 -1.71 1.42
N ASN A 278 13.05 -1.06 0.53
CA ASN A 278 13.62 -0.05 -0.37
C ASN A 278 14.25 1.08 0.46
N ARG A 279 15.45 1.52 0.06
CA ARG A 279 16.23 2.58 0.71
C ARG A 279 15.47 3.90 0.85
N THR A 280 14.44 4.14 0.04
CA THR A 280 13.56 5.32 0.11
C THR A 280 12.37 5.15 1.06
N ALA A 281 12.11 3.94 1.53
CA ALA A 281 10.91 3.57 2.30
C ALA A 281 11.25 3.00 3.68
N LEU A 282 12.35 3.46 4.26
CA LEU A 282 12.85 2.97 5.54
C LEU A 282 12.00 3.52 6.69
N ARG A 283 11.81 2.69 7.72
CA ARG A 283 11.05 2.98 8.94
C ARG A 283 11.89 2.60 10.15
N ASP A 284 11.63 3.22 11.29
CA ASP A 284 12.22 2.79 12.56
C ASP A 284 11.84 1.34 12.87
N ASP A 285 12.84 0.48 13.05
CA ASP A 285 12.67 -0.94 13.34
C ASP A 285 11.97 -1.19 14.67
N TRP A 286 12.05 -0.26 15.64
CA TRP A 286 11.28 -0.39 16.87
C TRP A 286 9.78 -0.29 16.62
N ILE A 287 9.37 0.49 15.63
CA ILE A 287 7.96 0.53 15.22
C ILE A 287 7.57 -0.80 14.58
N ASN A 288 8.39 -1.34 13.67
CA ASN A 288 8.12 -2.65 13.04
C ASN A 288 8.00 -3.77 14.09
N LYS A 289 8.92 -3.78 15.06
CA LYS A 289 8.95 -4.76 16.15
C LYS A 289 7.73 -4.64 17.07
N GLU A 290 7.37 -3.44 17.48
CA GLU A 290 6.18 -3.23 18.32
C GLU A 290 4.89 -3.55 17.58
N SER A 291 4.78 -3.11 16.32
CA SER A 291 3.67 -3.45 15.42
C SER A 291 3.50 -4.97 15.30
N ALA A 292 4.60 -5.71 15.12
CA ALA A 292 4.58 -7.18 15.04
C ALA A 292 4.22 -7.86 16.38
N LEU A 293 4.68 -7.33 17.52
CA LEU A 293 4.27 -7.84 18.84
C LEU A 293 2.78 -7.60 19.11
N ASN A 294 2.25 -6.44 18.69
CA ASN A 294 0.82 -6.14 18.78
C ASN A 294 0.00 -7.08 17.90
N THR A 295 0.46 -7.35 16.67
CA THR A 295 -0.15 -8.37 15.80
C THR A 295 -0.08 -9.76 16.43
N LEU A 296 1.05 -10.16 17.00
CA LEU A 296 1.19 -11.45 17.67
C LEU A 296 0.20 -11.61 18.83
N ALA A 297 -0.03 -10.55 19.61
CA ALA A 297 -1.04 -10.55 20.67
C ALA A 297 -2.47 -10.74 20.10
N ARG A 298 -2.81 -10.09 18.99
CA ARG A 298 -4.09 -10.30 18.28
C ARG A 298 -4.22 -11.74 17.77
N MET A 299 -3.16 -12.28 17.18
CA MET A 299 -3.14 -13.67 16.72
C MET A 299 -3.34 -14.67 17.87
N GLU A 300 -2.69 -14.45 19.03
CA GLU A 300 -2.87 -15.28 20.22
C GLU A 300 -4.30 -15.21 20.74
N ALA A 301 -4.91 -14.02 20.78
CA ALA A 301 -6.31 -13.84 21.16
C ALA A 301 -7.29 -14.55 20.20
N LEU A 302 -6.96 -14.62 18.90
CA LEU A 302 -7.76 -15.30 17.88
C LEU A 302 -7.46 -16.80 17.76
N GLY A 303 -6.44 -17.30 18.47
CA GLY A 303 -5.97 -18.69 18.34
C GLY A 303 -5.26 -18.99 17.01
N LEU A 304 -4.80 -17.97 16.29
CA LEU A 304 -4.15 -18.10 14.99
C LEU A 304 -2.66 -18.43 15.13
N LYS A 305 -2.19 -19.38 14.31
CA LYS A 305 -0.78 -19.76 14.21
C LYS A 305 -0.36 -19.80 12.76
N VAL A 306 0.83 -19.31 12.46
CA VAL A 306 1.40 -19.40 11.12
C VAL A 306 1.74 -20.87 10.82
N PRO A 307 1.30 -21.42 9.67
CA PRO A 307 1.68 -22.76 9.25
C PRO A 307 3.20 -22.95 9.18
N LYS A 308 3.65 -24.17 9.47
CA LYS A 308 5.08 -24.51 9.51
C LYS A 308 5.71 -24.32 8.12
N GLY A 309 6.83 -23.60 8.05
CA GLY A 309 7.51 -23.28 6.78
C GLY A 309 7.06 -21.96 6.16
N ARG A 310 5.97 -21.35 6.65
CA ARG A 310 5.44 -20.05 6.20
C ARG A 310 5.87 -18.89 7.08
N GLU A 311 6.64 -19.14 8.13
CA GLU A 311 7.00 -18.12 9.10
C GLU A 311 8.01 -17.12 8.52
N VAL A 312 7.59 -15.85 8.47
CA VAL A 312 8.48 -14.72 8.17
C VAL A 312 9.42 -14.41 9.35
N LYS A 313 10.56 -13.78 9.07
CA LYS A 313 11.60 -13.40 10.03
C LYS A 313 11.03 -12.60 11.20
N MET A 314 10.23 -11.58 10.91
CA MET A 314 9.63 -10.71 11.94
C MET A 314 8.70 -11.50 12.89
N TYR A 315 7.95 -12.49 12.37
CA TYR A 315 7.13 -13.37 13.20
C TYR A 315 8.00 -14.24 14.12
N LYS A 316 9.06 -14.86 13.58
CA LYS A 316 10.02 -15.65 14.38
C LYS A 316 10.69 -14.82 15.48
N GLU A 317 11.08 -13.58 15.17
CA GLU A 317 11.68 -12.66 16.13
C GLU A 317 10.70 -12.21 17.21
N SER A 318 9.44 -12.01 16.85
CA SER A 318 8.36 -11.66 17.78
C SER A 318 8.05 -12.82 18.73
N LEU A 319 8.05 -14.07 18.24
CA LEU A 319 7.94 -15.26 19.09
C LEU A 319 9.07 -15.36 20.12
N LYS A 320 10.30 -14.96 19.76
CA LYS A 320 11.44 -14.89 20.71
C LYS A 320 11.32 -13.74 21.71
N SER A 321 10.57 -12.70 21.37
CA SER A 321 10.44 -11.46 22.15
C SER A 321 9.06 -11.29 22.80
N LYS A 322 8.30 -12.37 23.02
CA LYS A 322 6.92 -12.34 23.57
C LYS A 322 6.79 -11.58 24.89
N ASN A 323 7.83 -11.60 25.73
CA ASN A 323 7.90 -10.87 26.99
C ASN A 323 7.85 -9.32 26.84
N LEU A 324 7.86 -8.81 25.60
CA LEU A 324 7.72 -7.41 25.26
C LEU A 324 6.33 -7.02 24.74
N ILE A 325 5.40 -7.96 24.61
CA ILE A 325 4.01 -7.67 24.23
C ILE A 325 3.41 -6.64 25.20
N GLY A 326 2.70 -5.65 24.66
CA GLY A 326 2.08 -4.57 25.43
C GLY A 326 3.03 -3.48 25.93
N LYS A 327 4.34 -3.59 25.68
CA LYS A 327 5.32 -2.56 26.07
C LYS A 327 5.51 -1.55 24.94
N LYS A 328 5.58 -0.26 25.32
CA LYS A 328 6.01 0.82 24.43
C LYS A 328 7.50 0.67 24.12
N LEU A 329 7.86 0.40 22.87
CA LEU A 329 9.23 0.26 22.39
C LEU A 329 9.65 1.47 21.54
N ALA A 330 8.87 1.79 20.51
CA ALA A 330 9.13 2.97 19.68
C ALA A 330 8.89 4.25 20.51
N GLY A 331 9.79 5.24 20.38
CA GLY A 331 9.79 6.45 21.22
C GLY A 331 10.37 6.26 22.62
N VAL A 332 10.73 5.03 23.01
CA VAL A 332 11.47 4.72 24.25
C VAL A 332 12.89 4.27 23.92
N ARG A 333 13.03 3.47 22.87
CA ARG A 333 14.32 3.01 22.38
C ARG A 333 14.85 3.94 21.30
N VAL A 334 16.18 4.01 21.21
CA VAL A 334 16.88 4.83 20.20
C VAL A 334 16.44 4.38 18.79
N PRO A 335 15.85 5.26 17.96
CA PRO A 335 15.36 4.92 16.63
C PRO A 335 16.43 4.23 15.79
N ASN A 336 16.08 3.10 15.20
CA ASN A 336 16.98 2.32 14.35
C ASN A 336 16.39 2.24 12.94
N VAL A 337 16.91 3.06 12.03
CA VAL A 337 16.54 2.98 10.62
C VAL A 337 17.52 2.05 9.90
N PRO A 338 17.06 0.99 9.21
CA PRO A 338 17.94 0.05 8.53
C PRO A 338 18.53 0.72 7.28
N ARG A 339 19.85 0.86 7.23
CA ARG A 339 20.57 1.52 6.12
C ARG A 339 21.45 0.48 5.41
N PRO A 340 21.57 0.48 4.07
CA PRO A 340 22.34 -0.54 3.36
C PRO A 340 23.81 -0.65 3.76
N PHE A 341 24.45 0.45 4.19
CA PHE A 341 25.84 0.41 4.62
C PHE A 341 26.04 -0.36 5.94
N LYS A 342 24.99 -0.56 6.75
CA LYS A 342 25.09 -1.34 8.00
C LYS A 342 25.43 -2.79 7.72
N LYS A 343 24.84 -3.37 6.67
CA LYS A 343 25.19 -4.72 6.23
C LYS A 343 26.65 -4.80 5.75
N GLU A 344 27.08 -3.83 4.95
CA GLU A 344 28.49 -3.75 4.51
C GLU A 344 29.45 -3.62 5.70
N LEU A 345 29.05 -2.86 6.73
CA LEU A 345 29.83 -2.75 7.96
C LEU A 345 29.88 -4.09 8.70
N GLU A 346 28.74 -4.77 8.89
CA GLU A 346 28.66 -6.10 9.52
C GLU A 346 29.55 -7.12 8.78
N ASP A 347 29.47 -7.16 7.45
CA ASP A 347 30.27 -8.08 6.61
C ASP A 347 31.78 -7.80 6.79
N LEU A 348 32.20 -6.52 6.75
CA LEU A 348 33.61 -6.14 6.93
C LEU A 348 34.12 -6.30 8.36
N GLU A 349 33.25 -6.17 9.37
CA GLU A 349 33.58 -6.48 10.77
C GLU A 349 33.85 -7.98 10.94
N HIS A 350 32.99 -8.82 10.36
CA HIS A 350 33.18 -10.27 10.39
C HIS A 350 34.48 -10.69 9.69
N GLU A 351 34.76 -10.15 8.51
CA GLU A 351 36.04 -10.40 7.80
C GLU A 351 37.24 -9.96 8.65
N PHE A 352 37.16 -8.82 9.33
CA PHE A 352 38.22 -8.32 10.21
C PHE A 352 38.39 -9.19 11.47
N GLU A 353 37.32 -9.78 11.99
CA GLU A 353 37.37 -10.71 13.13
C GLU A 353 37.98 -12.06 12.75
N GLU A 354 37.66 -12.58 11.56
CA GLU A 354 38.18 -13.87 11.07
C GLU A 354 39.65 -13.77 10.65
N GLU A 355 40.01 -12.74 9.89
CA GLU A 355 41.37 -12.50 9.42
C GLU A 355 41.76 -11.04 9.71
N PRO A 356 42.26 -10.73 10.92
CA PRO A 356 42.62 -9.36 11.26
C PRO A 356 43.82 -8.90 10.44
N PRO A 357 43.66 -8.00 9.44
CA PRO A 357 44.80 -7.43 8.75
C PRO A 357 45.63 -6.58 9.72
N VAL A 358 46.93 -6.47 9.45
CA VAL A 358 47.87 -5.63 10.23
C VAL A 358 47.41 -4.18 10.33
N GLU A 359 46.69 -3.69 9.31
CA GLU A 359 46.08 -2.36 9.30
C GLU A 359 44.57 -2.42 8.98
N LEU A 360 43.79 -1.68 9.77
CA LEU A 360 42.38 -1.46 9.54
C LEU A 360 42.14 -0.77 8.18
N SER A 361 41.37 -1.44 7.32
CA SER A 361 40.87 -0.91 6.05
C SER A 361 40.30 0.50 6.21
N HIS A 362 40.69 1.42 5.31
CA HIS A 362 40.14 2.79 5.28
C HIS A 362 38.60 2.77 5.18
N ARG A 363 38.05 1.79 4.45
CA ARG A 363 36.59 1.61 4.32
C ARG A 363 35.95 1.26 5.66
N LEU A 364 36.50 0.28 6.38
CA LEU A 364 36.00 -0.13 7.69
C LEU A 364 36.06 1.03 8.70
N LYS A 365 37.18 1.78 8.76
CA LYS A 365 37.29 3.00 9.58
C LYS A 365 36.21 4.03 9.25
N SER A 366 35.97 4.26 7.96
CA SER A 366 34.95 5.21 7.49
C SER A 366 33.53 4.77 7.88
N LEU A 367 33.21 3.48 7.75
CA LEU A 367 31.91 2.94 8.10
C LEU A 367 31.66 2.95 9.62
N ARG A 368 32.65 2.60 10.45
CA ARG A 368 32.58 2.75 11.92
C ARG A 368 32.32 4.19 12.35
N SER A 369 33.03 5.14 11.74
CA SER A 369 32.84 6.58 12.02
C SER A 369 31.43 7.04 11.64
N ARG A 370 30.93 6.59 10.49
CA ARG A 370 29.57 6.86 10.03
C ARG A 370 28.51 6.28 10.98
N GLU A 371 28.68 5.04 11.43
CA GLU A 371 27.75 4.41 12.37
C GLU A 371 27.70 5.17 13.69
N LYS A 372 28.86 5.54 14.26
CA LYS A 372 28.93 6.35 15.48
C LYS A 372 28.19 7.68 15.32
N TYR A 373 28.34 8.34 14.17
CA TYR A 373 27.62 9.57 13.85
C TYR A 373 26.10 9.36 13.78
N GLU A 374 25.65 8.28 13.12
CA GLU A 374 24.21 7.95 13.06
C GLU A 374 23.63 7.61 14.43
N ILE A 375 24.33 6.85 15.28
CA ILE A 375 23.89 6.53 16.64
C ILE A 375 23.71 7.80 17.47
N ASN A 376 24.64 8.75 17.38
CA ASN A 376 24.54 10.02 18.10
C ASN A 376 23.31 10.82 17.66
N HIS A 377 23.03 10.87 16.36
CA HIS A 377 21.81 11.52 15.87
C HIS A 377 20.54 10.80 16.29
N SER A 378 20.50 9.46 16.22
CA SER A 378 19.32 8.71 16.68
C SER A 378 19.02 8.95 18.16
N LYS A 379 20.05 9.10 19.01
CA LYS A 379 19.86 9.47 20.43
C LYS A 379 19.24 10.86 20.56
N MET A 380 19.77 11.85 19.85
CA MET A 380 19.19 13.19 19.78
C MET A 380 17.74 13.16 19.27
N TYR A 381 17.44 12.35 18.25
CA TYR A 381 16.07 12.19 17.74
C TYR A 381 15.13 11.61 18.80
N LEU A 382 15.57 10.62 19.57
CA LEU A 382 14.77 10.08 20.68
C LEU A 382 14.41 11.16 21.70
N GLU A 383 15.39 11.97 22.11
CA GLU A 383 15.18 13.07 23.06
C GLU A 383 14.16 14.08 22.51
N LEU A 384 14.30 14.47 21.24
CA LEU A 384 13.37 15.40 20.57
C LEU A 384 11.95 14.82 20.44
N LEU A 385 11.80 13.52 20.19
CA LEU A 385 10.50 12.84 20.14
C LEU A 385 9.81 12.84 21.52
N GLN A 386 10.56 12.51 22.57
CA GLN A 386 10.02 12.45 23.93
C GLN A 386 9.65 13.85 24.44
N GLU A 387 10.43 14.86 24.08
CA GLU A 387 10.10 16.26 24.35
C GLU A 387 8.85 16.70 23.58
N HIS A 388 8.73 16.37 22.30
CA HIS A 388 7.54 16.66 21.48
C HIS A 388 6.27 16.04 22.07
N GLU A 389 6.31 14.76 22.46
CA GLU A 389 5.20 14.05 23.10
C GLU A 389 4.83 14.71 24.45
N ARG A 390 5.82 15.02 25.27
CA ARG A 390 5.61 15.70 26.54
C ARG A 390 4.93 17.06 26.36
N ILE A 391 5.41 17.90 25.44
CA ILE A 391 4.83 19.24 25.19
C ILE A 391 3.42 19.11 24.61
N SER A 392 3.20 18.17 23.68
CA SER A 392 1.88 17.92 23.11
C SER A 392 0.86 17.54 24.18
N ASN A 393 1.25 16.74 25.17
CA ASN A 393 0.38 16.35 26.29
C ASN A 393 0.15 17.48 27.32
N MET A 394 0.94 18.57 27.30
CA MET A 394 0.71 19.74 28.17
C MET A 394 -0.39 20.67 27.65
N GLY A 395 -0.68 20.61 26.34
CA GLY A 395 -1.40 21.65 25.59
C GLY A 395 -2.84 21.95 26.04
N THR A 396 -3.42 21.15 26.92
CA THR A 396 -4.77 21.35 27.48
C THR A 396 -4.78 21.99 28.87
N ASP A 397 -3.69 21.87 29.65
CA ASP A 397 -3.75 22.05 31.11
C ASP A 397 -2.97 23.28 31.61
N ASN A 398 -1.93 23.72 30.88
CA ASN A 398 -1.07 24.81 31.32
C ASN A 398 -0.59 25.68 30.14
N THR A 399 -1.42 26.65 29.74
CA THR A 399 -1.21 27.45 28.53
C THR A 399 0.13 28.19 28.50
N ARG A 400 0.58 28.78 29.62
CA ARG A 400 1.85 29.54 29.62
C ARG A 400 3.06 28.62 29.46
N ALA A 401 3.13 27.56 30.27
CA ALA A 401 4.23 26.60 30.20
C ALA A 401 4.26 25.89 28.83
N PHE A 402 3.10 25.61 28.24
CA PHE A 402 2.99 25.05 26.91
C PHE A 402 3.58 25.99 25.85
N VAL A 403 3.21 27.28 25.85
CA VAL A 403 3.74 28.26 24.88
C VAL A 403 5.25 28.38 24.99
N GLU A 404 5.78 28.57 26.19
CA GLU A 404 7.23 28.67 26.45
C GLU A 404 7.97 27.40 25.96
N ALA A 405 7.46 26.21 26.28
CA ALA A 405 8.09 24.95 25.88
C ALA A 405 8.00 24.70 24.36
N ASN A 406 6.88 25.07 23.73
CA ASN A 406 6.68 24.96 22.30
C ASN A 406 7.62 25.89 21.52
N GLU A 407 7.79 27.13 21.96
CA GLU A 407 8.75 28.07 21.36
C GLU A 407 10.18 27.56 21.48
N ALA A 408 10.60 27.14 22.67
CA ALA A 408 11.95 26.60 22.91
C ALA A 408 12.22 25.34 22.07
N TRP A 409 11.23 24.47 21.91
CA TRP A 409 11.37 23.29 21.05
C TRP A 409 11.51 23.66 19.57
N ASN A 410 10.73 24.64 19.09
CA ASN A 410 10.85 25.13 17.72
C ASN A 410 12.25 25.71 17.44
N GLU A 411 12.78 26.53 18.35
CA GLU A 411 14.13 27.09 18.26
C GLU A 411 15.21 25.99 18.20
N LYS A 412 15.06 24.91 18.99
CA LYS A 412 15.96 23.75 18.90
C LYS A 412 15.95 23.11 17.51
N ILE A 413 14.78 22.98 16.89
CA ILE A 413 14.66 22.40 15.54
C ILE A 413 15.23 23.33 14.46
N ASP A 414 15.07 24.64 14.59
CA ASP A 414 15.66 25.62 13.67
C ASP A 414 17.19 25.56 13.65
N ASN A 415 17.80 25.24 14.79
CA ASN A 415 19.25 25.09 14.92
C ASN A 415 19.79 23.75 14.38
N LEU A 416 18.93 22.82 13.94
CA LEU A 416 19.37 21.58 13.29
C LEU A 416 19.84 21.84 11.86
N LYS A 417 20.87 21.11 11.42
CA LYS A 417 21.27 21.12 10.01
C LYS A 417 20.13 20.59 9.14
N LYS A 418 20.01 21.10 7.91
CA LYS A 418 18.96 20.71 6.94
C LYS A 418 18.75 19.19 6.87
N ASN A 419 19.81 18.40 6.69
CA ASN A 419 19.69 16.94 6.58
C ASN A 419 19.24 16.28 7.90
N GLN A 420 19.73 16.78 9.05
CA GLN A 420 19.32 16.27 10.35
C GLN A 420 17.83 16.51 10.59
N ARG A 421 17.33 17.70 10.22
CA ARG A 421 15.92 18.06 10.31
C ARG A 421 15.04 17.21 9.39
N MET A 422 15.46 16.98 8.15
CA MET A 422 14.71 16.12 7.21
C MET A 422 14.60 14.68 7.72
N GLU A 423 15.69 14.11 8.24
CA GLU A 423 15.67 12.77 8.82
C GLU A 423 14.79 12.71 10.08
N PHE A 424 14.91 13.71 10.96
CA PHE A 424 14.06 13.82 12.15
C PHE A 424 12.57 13.89 11.78
N ASN A 425 12.19 14.69 10.79
CA ASN A 425 10.79 14.81 10.35
C ASN A 425 10.21 13.46 9.90
N VAL A 426 10.99 12.63 9.19
CA VAL A 426 10.56 11.28 8.80
C VAL A 426 10.36 10.38 10.02
N VAL A 427 11.28 10.42 10.98
CA VAL A 427 11.18 9.64 12.22
C VAL A 427 9.97 10.09 13.05
N ARG A 428 9.80 11.40 13.25
CA ARG A 428 8.70 12.00 14.01
C ARG A 428 7.35 11.70 13.39
N ASP A 429 7.15 11.98 12.11
CA ASP A 429 5.86 11.76 11.47
C ASP A 429 5.52 10.26 11.39
N GLY A 430 6.53 9.40 11.18
CA GLY A 430 6.35 7.94 11.19
C GLY A 430 6.00 7.39 12.58
N TYR A 431 6.60 7.96 13.63
CA TYR A 431 6.25 7.69 15.03
C TYR A 431 4.83 8.18 15.34
N HIS A 432 4.48 9.41 14.93
CA HIS A 432 3.15 10.01 15.13
C HIS A 432 2.06 9.13 14.55
N LEU A 433 2.15 8.76 13.26
CA LEU A 433 1.16 7.89 12.62
C LEU A 433 0.99 6.54 13.35
N PHE A 434 2.08 5.97 13.85
CA PHE A 434 2.02 4.71 14.59
C PHE A 434 1.35 4.85 15.97
N ARG A 435 1.46 6.03 16.59
CA ARG A 435 0.96 6.28 17.95
C ARG A 435 -0.48 6.76 18.00
N GLN A 436 -1.07 7.11 16.87
CA GLN A 436 -2.51 7.33 16.79
C GLN A 436 -3.28 6.09 17.26
N ASN A 437 -4.51 6.28 17.73
CA ASN A 437 -5.35 5.20 18.19
C ASN A 437 -6.68 5.17 17.42
N PRO A 438 -6.89 4.19 16.52
CA PRO A 438 -5.92 3.17 16.09
C PRO A 438 -4.76 3.77 15.27
N PRO A 439 -3.62 3.06 15.10
CA PRO A 439 -2.51 3.53 14.27
C PRO A 439 -2.97 3.92 12.87
N ALA A 440 -2.48 4.99 12.26
CA ALA A 440 -3.04 5.48 10.99
C ALA A 440 -2.91 4.48 9.82
N LEU A 441 -1.73 3.86 9.67
CA LEU A 441 -1.48 2.90 8.58
C LEU A 441 -2.23 1.59 8.81
N LEU A 442 -2.97 1.12 7.80
CA LEU A 442 -3.65 -0.19 7.83
C LEU A 442 -2.67 -1.35 8.14
N TRP A 443 -1.41 -1.25 7.71
CA TRP A 443 -0.38 -2.24 8.00
C TRP A 443 -0.23 -2.52 9.51
N ASP A 444 -0.29 -1.48 10.35
CA ASP A 444 -0.08 -1.62 11.80
C ASP A 444 -1.34 -2.12 12.54
N ARG A 445 -2.48 -2.14 11.84
CA ARG A 445 -3.77 -2.66 12.32
C ARG A 445 -3.98 -4.14 12.03
N ARG A 446 -3.10 -4.76 11.22
CA ARG A 446 -3.27 -6.14 10.74
C ARG A 446 -3.60 -7.13 11.85
N GLU A 447 -4.58 -7.99 11.63
CA GLU A 447 -4.99 -9.00 12.61
C GLU A 447 -3.95 -10.12 12.76
N TYR A 448 -3.18 -10.38 11.70
CA TYR A 448 -2.21 -11.46 11.64
C TYR A 448 -1.00 -11.11 10.77
N GLU A 449 0.11 -11.84 10.95
CA GLU A 449 1.30 -11.70 10.09
C GLU A 449 1.08 -12.42 8.74
N PRO A 450 1.62 -11.88 7.63
CA PRO A 450 1.50 -12.51 6.32
C PRO A 450 2.25 -13.84 6.26
N LEU A 451 1.70 -14.78 5.51
CA LEU A 451 2.39 -16.02 5.15
C LEU A 451 3.51 -15.74 4.14
N LYS A 452 4.60 -16.49 4.24
CA LYS A 452 5.69 -16.43 3.26
C LYS A 452 5.34 -17.20 1.99
N ALA A 453 5.32 -16.49 0.86
CA ALA A 453 5.23 -17.08 -0.46
C ALA A 453 6.60 -17.54 -0.98
N MET A 454 6.65 -18.70 -1.65
CA MET A 454 7.86 -19.19 -2.32
C MET A 454 7.75 -19.00 -3.84
N PRO A 455 8.84 -18.66 -4.55
CA PRO A 455 8.77 -18.36 -5.99
C PRO A 455 8.27 -19.53 -6.86
N ASP A 456 8.47 -20.77 -6.44
CA ASP A 456 8.05 -21.98 -7.14
C ASP A 456 6.57 -22.34 -6.98
N GLU A 457 5.83 -21.52 -6.23
CA GLU A 457 4.38 -21.64 -6.06
C GLU A 457 3.59 -20.89 -7.13
N PHE A 458 4.31 -20.17 -8.00
CA PHE A 458 3.78 -19.39 -9.09
C PHE A 458 4.40 -19.81 -10.43
N PHE A 459 3.63 -19.70 -11.51
CA PHE A 459 4.14 -19.94 -12.87
C PHE A 459 3.68 -18.85 -13.85
N PRO A 460 4.61 -18.10 -14.49
CA PRO A 460 6.06 -18.07 -14.24
C PRO A 460 6.38 -17.75 -12.77
N ASN A 461 7.59 -18.09 -12.31
CA ASN A 461 8.06 -17.99 -10.92
C ASN A 461 8.28 -16.54 -10.46
N SER A 462 7.31 -15.67 -10.73
CA SER A 462 7.28 -14.26 -10.35
C SER A 462 6.60 -14.12 -8.99
N PRO A 463 7.17 -13.34 -8.05
CA PRO A 463 6.56 -13.10 -6.76
C PRO A 463 5.17 -12.47 -6.85
N THR A 464 4.23 -13.00 -6.08
CA THR A 464 2.84 -12.57 -6.02
C THR A 464 2.41 -12.48 -4.56
N ALA A 465 1.44 -11.59 -4.28
CA ALA A 465 0.82 -11.44 -2.98
C ALA A 465 -0.71 -11.52 -3.08
N LEU A 466 -1.36 -12.03 -2.03
CA LEU A 466 -2.81 -12.02 -1.87
C LEU A 466 -3.20 -10.93 -0.88
N LEU A 467 -4.07 -10.03 -1.32
CA LEU A 467 -4.70 -9.00 -0.50
C LEU A 467 -6.13 -9.41 -0.16
N ASP A 468 -6.47 -9.36 1.12
CA ASP A 468 -7.83 -9.51 1.63
C ASP A 468 -8.38 -8.13 2.02
N ILE A 469 -9.33 -7.64 1.23
CA ILE A 469 -9.86 -6.28 1.32
C ILE A 469 -11.30 -6.35 1.81
N GLN A 470 -11.56 -5.69 2.95
CA GLN A 470 -12.91 -5.42 3.41
C GLN A 470 -13.22 -3.93 3.33
N PRO A 471 -14.15 -3.53 2.45
CA PRO A 471 -14.67 -2.17 2.44
C PRO A 471 -15.44 -1.83 3.72
N LYS A 472 -15.45 -0.54 4.08
CA LYS A 472 -16.31 0.04 5.13
C LYS A 472 -17.19 1.15 4.54
N ALA A 473 -18.22 1.53 5.29
CA ALA A 473 -19.02 2.69 4.94
C ALA A 473 -18.16 3.96 5.03
N MET A 474 -17.95 4.62 3.90
CA MET A 474 -17.28 5.92 3.88
C MET A 474 -18.20 7.00 4.45
N HIS A 475 -17.60 8.04 5.02
CA HIS A 475 -18.32 9.21 5.51
C HIS A 475 -19.34 9.73 4.48
N PRO A 476 -20.59 10.10 4.86
CA PRO A 476 -21.62 10.48 3.91
C PRO A 476 -21.22 11.56 2.90
N LEU A 477 -20.44 12.57 3.34
CA LEU A 477 -19.92 13.60 2.42
C LEU A 477 -19.03 13.02 1.32
N LEU A 478 -18.21 12.01 1.62
CA LEU A 478 -17.34 11.38 0.62
C LEU A 478 -18.12 10.60 -0.44
N ARG A 479 -19.36 10.18 -0.12
CA ARG A 479 -20.25 9.46 -1.05
C ARG A 479 -21.09 10.39 -1.93
N GLN A 480 -21.10 11.70 -1.66
CA GLN A 480 -21.83 12.70 -2.44
C GLN A 480 -21.04 13.07 -3.70
N ILE A 481 -21.15 12.21 -4.72
CA ILE A 481 -20.49 12.33 -6.01
C ILE A 481 -21.49 12.48 -7.16
N GLY A 482 -21.07 13.14 -8.23
CA GLY A 482 -21.86 13.28 -9.45
C GLY A 482 -22.96 14.34 -9.38
N PRO A 483 -23.68 14.54 -10.50
CA PRO A 483 -24.53 15.72 -10.73
C PRO A 483 -25.76 15.84 -9.82
N ASN A 484 -26.19 14.74 -9.20
CA ASN A 484 -27.36 14.70 -8.31
C ASN A 484 -26.97 14.87 -6.83
N SER A 485 -25.78 15.42 -6.56
CA SER A 485 -25.24 15.60 -5.22
C SER A 485 -24.72 17.03 -5.01
N ASN A 486 -24.24 17.35 -3.81
CA ASN A 486 -23.56 18.61 -3.55
C ASN A 486 -22.06 18.59 -3.93
N HIS A 487 -21.60 17.53 -4.61
CA HIS A 487 -20.22 17.31 -5.04
C HIS A 487 -19.17 17.27 -3.92
N ALA A 488 -19.54 17.05 -2.65
CA ALA A 488 -18.56 17.01 -1.55
C ALA A 488 -17.49 15.92 -1.77
N GLY A 489 -17.87 14.75 -2.27
CA GLY A 489 -16.93 13.66 -2.58
C GLY A 489 -16.02 13.99 -3.76
N ASP A 490 -16.57 14.62 -4.82
CA ASP A 490 -15.79 15.03 -5.99
C ASP A 490 -14.79 16.14 -5.62
N ILE A 491 -15.20 17.10 -4.80
CA ILE A 491 -14.33 18.14 -4.25
C ILE A 491 -13.23 17.53 -3.37
N SER A 492 -13.56 16.54 -2.54
CA SER A 492 -12.56 15.83 -1.73
C SER A 492 -11.48 15.18 -2.59
N ASP A 493 -11.83 14.55 -3.71
CA ASP A 493 -10.85 13.94 -4.62
C ASP A 493 -9.89 14.97 -5.21
N ILE A 494 -10.42 16.13 -5.57
CA ILE A 494 -9.64 17.28 -6.04
C ILE A 494 -8.70 17.74 -4.92
N MET A 495 -9.23 17.98 -3.72
CA MET A 495 -8.44 18.42 -2.58
C MET A 495 -7.33 17.42 -2.24
N LEU A 496 -7.60 16.11 -2.29
CA LEU A 496 -6.60 15.07 -1.99
C LEU A 496 -5.41 15.10 -2.93
N LYS A 497 -5.63 15.32 -4.24
CA LYS A 497 -4.53 15.44 -5.22
C LYS A 497 -3.59 16.58 -4.82
N SER A 498 -4.13 17.76 -4.53
CA SER A 498 -3.34 18.92 -4.10
C SER A 498 -2.73 18.75 -2.71
N TRP A 499 -3.43 18.08 -1.78
CA TRP A 499 -2.93 17.84 -0.42
C TRP A 499 -1.63 17.03 -0.40
N TRP A 500 -1.54 16.00 -1.25
CA TRP A 500 -0.38 15.10 -1.26
C TRP A 500 0.87 15.72 -1.91
N SER A 501 0.74 16.76 -2.74
CA SER A 501 1.89 17.55 -3.19
C SER A 501 2.51 18.37 -2.04
N MET A 502 1.75 18.59 -0.97
CA MET A 502 2.12 19.39 0.20
C MET A 502 2.46 18.57 1.44
N SER A 503 2.72 17.28 1.27
CA SER A 503 2.89 16.29 2.34
C SER A 503 3.78 16.71 3.54
N LEU A 504 4.79 17.56 3.33
CA LEU A 504 5.72 18.01 4.37
C LEU A 504 5.31 19.30 5.10
N GLN A 505 4.30 20.01 4.59
CA GLN A 505 3.84 21.28 5.17
C GLN A 505 3.01 21.04 6.43
N PRO A 506 3.00 21.98 7.38
CA PRO A 506 1.97 22.05 8.42
C PRO A 506 0.55 22.00 7.84
N ALA A 507 -0.38 21.36 8.55
CA ALA A 507 -1.76 21.18 8.08
C ALA A 507 -2.49 22.50 7.80
N ASP A 508 -2.25 23.56 8.58
CA ASP A 508 -2.80 24.91 8.34
C ASP A 508 -2.30 25.51 7.01
N LYS A 509 -1.02 25.34 6.70
CA LYS A 509 -0.44 25.79 5.44
C LYS A 509 -0.91 24.95 4.26
N ALA A 510 -1.11 23.66 4.47
CA ALA A 510 -1.72 22.77 3.48
C ALA A 510 -3.15 23.20 3.15
N MET A 511 -3.96 23.54 4.17
CA MET A 511 -5.30 24.10 3.99
C MET A 511 -5.28 25.39 3.14
N GLU A 512 -4.41 26.34 3.47
CA GLU A 512 -4.33 27.62 2.75
C GLU A 512 -4.04 27.46 1.25
N SER A 513 -3.27 26.44 0.89
CA SER A 513 -2.90 26.21 -0.51
C SER A 513 -3.98 25.49 -1.30
N LEU A 514 -4.85 24.71 -0.64
CA LEU A 514 -6.05 24.17 -1.28
C LEU A 514 -6.92 25.32 -1.79
N TRP A 515 -7.17 26.33 -0.95
CA TRP A 515 -7.82 27.56 -1.38
C TRP A 515 -7.52 28.73 -0.42
N PRO A 516 -7.25 29.94 -0.94
CA PRO A 516 -6.96 31.10 -0.10
C PRO A 516 -8.08 31.37 0.91
N GLY A 517 -7.72 31.55 2.17
CA GLY A 517 -8.66 31.76 3.28
C GLY A 517 -9.24 30.47 3.89
N PHE A 518 -8.92 29.29 3.35
CA PHE A 518 -9.38 28.04 3.97
C PHE A 518 -8.70 27.79 5.32
N SER A 519 -7.46 28.25 5.49
CA SER A 519 -6.73 28.09 6.76
C SER A 519 -7.35 28.85 7.94
N ASP A 520 -8.18 29.86 7.69
CA ASP A 520 -8.94 30.56 8.74
C ASP A 520 -9.88 29.61 9.50
N LEU A 521 -10.33 28.54 8.84
CA LEU A 521 -11.17 27.50 9.43
C LEU A 521 -10.38 26.47 10.25
N PHE A 522 -9.06 26.58 10.38
CA PHE A 522 -8.25 25.63 11.15
C PHE A 522 -8.72 25.48 12.61
N SER A 523 -9.27 26.56 13.19
CA SER A 523 -9.87 26.52 14.54
C SER A 523 -11.20 25.76 14.62
N GLU A 524 -11.90 25.62 13.49
CA GLU A 524 -13.15 24.87 13.36
C GLU A 524 -12.94 23.37 13.11
N VAL A 525 -11.69 22.92 13.02
CA VAL A 525 -11.29 21.51 12.88
C VAL A 525 -10.47 21.08 14.10
N PRO A 526 -11.07 21.02 15.31
CA PRO A 526 -10.35 20.71 16.55
C PRO A 526 -9.57 19.38 16.52
N SER A 527 -9.95 18.39 15.72
CA SER A 527 -9.17 17.15 15.58
C SER A 527 -7.73 17.35 15.10
N LEU A 528 -7.40 18.45 14.42
CA LEU A 528 -6.03 18.74 14.02
C LEU A 528 -5.13 19.09 15.21
N ARG A 529 -5.72 19.53 16.34
CA ARG A 529 -5.01 19.87 17.58
C ARG A 529 -5.22 18.85 18.71
N ASP A 530 -6.32 18.10 18.68
CA ASP A 530 -6.68 17.13 19.71
C ASP A 530 -5.83 15.85 19.63
N ALA A 531 -4.89 15.69 20.57
CA ALA A 531 -4.00 14.53 20.66
C ALA A 531 -4.75 13.19 20.77
N SER A 532 -5.93 13.16 21.40
CA SER A 532 -6.74 11.94 21.53
C SER A 532 -7.32 11.48 20.18
N ARG A 533 -7.44 12.40 19.22
CA ARG A 533 -7.94 12.17 17.85
C ARG A 533 -6.80 12.15 16.82
N GLY A 534 -5.54 12.09 17.27
CA GLY A 534 -4.34 12.08 16.41
C GLY A 534 -3.87 13.47 15.95
N GLY A 535 -4.41 14.52 16.56
CA GLY A 535 -3.98 15.92 16.38
C GLY A 535 -2.69 16.23 17.13
N VAL A 536 -2.17 17.44 16.91
CA VAL A 536 -1.00 17.96 17.62
C VAL A 536 -1.25 19.44 17.96
N PRO A 537 -1.27 19.84 19.25
CA PRO A 537 -1.57 21.23 19.63
C PRO A 537 -0.40 22.18 19.38
N MET A 538 0.81 21.65 19.20
CA MET A 538 2.04 22.42 18.93
C MET A 538 1.98 23.17 17.59
N THR A 539 2.81 24.21 17.47
CA THR A 539 2.90 25.06 16.27
C THR A 539 4.29 24.99 15.63
N GLY A 540 4.45 25.63 14.47
CA GLY A 540 5.74 25.72 13.78
C GLY A 540 6.24 24.37 13.28
N HIS A 541 7.50 24.04 13.57
CA HIS A 541 8.06 22.72 13.35
C HIS A 541 7.35 21.62 14.14
N GLY A 542 6.68 21.93 15.25
CA GLY A 542 6.04 20.93 16.11
C GLY A 542 4.66 20.49 15.62
N SER A 543 4.08 21.21 14.66
CA SER A 543 2.71 21.02 14.20
C SER A 543 2.50 19.71 13.43
N LEU A 544 1.24 19.30 13.33
CA LEU A 544 0.81 18.18 12.51
C LEU A 544 1.11 18.48 11.03
N SER A 545 1.89 17.60 10.39
CA SER A 545 2.15 17.69 8.95
C SER A 545 0.98 17.15 8.13
N ALA A 546 0.85 17.61 6.89
CA ALA A 546 -0.20 17.18 5.96
C ALA A 546 -0.23 15.66 5.76
N ARG A 547 0.94 15.01 5.67
CA ARG A 547 1.04 13.54 5.60
C ARG A 547 0.77 12.80 6.90
N GLY A 548 0.65 13.53 8.01
CA GLY A 548 0.42 13.02 9.36
C GLY A 548 -1.06 12.85 9.72
N ILE A 549 -1.99 13.34 8.89
CA ILE A 549 -3.41 13.31 9.21
C ILE A 549 -4.03 11.91 9.09
N ASN A 550 -5.12 11.66 9.80
CA ASN A 550 -5.98 10.50 9.64
C ASN A 550 -7.30 10.82 8.95
N GLU A 551 -8.09 9.78 8.72
CA GLU A 551 -9.44 9.86 8.15
C GLU A 551 -10.35 10.84 8.89
N GLY A 552 -10.43 10.77 10.22
CA GLY A 552 -11.33 11.62 11.00
C GLY A 552 -11.01 13.11 10.89
N GLN A 553 -9.71 13.44 10.79
CA GLN A 553 -9.25 14.81 10.54
C GLN A 553 -9.59 15.28 9.12
N TRP A 554 -9.46 14.40 8.12
CA TRP A 554 -9.84 14.72 6.74
C TRP A 554 -11.34 14.95 6.60
N THR A 555 -12.17 14.11 7.23
CA THR A 555 -13.64 14.25 7.17
C THR A 555 -14.10 15.54 7.84
N GLU A 556 -13.55 15.90 9.00
CA GLU A 556 -13.89 17.15 9.70
C GLU A 556 -13.41 18.39 8.92
N MET A 557 -12.26 18.30 8.24
CA MET A 557 -11.81 19.35 7.34
C MET A 557 -12.73 19.50 6.13
N LEU A 558 -13.23 18.39 5.57
CA LEU A 558 -14.23 18.42 4.50
C LEU A 558 -15.58 19.01 4.98
N GLU A 559 -16.01 18.70 6.21
CA GLU A 559 -17.20 19.30 6.81
C GLU A 559 -17.05 20.82 6.99
N ALA A 560 -15.89 21.28 7.47
CA ALA A 560 -15.58 22.71 7.57
C ALA A 560 -15.60 23.37 6.19
N TRP A 561 -14.97 22.75 5.20
CA TRP A 561 -15.00 23.20 3.80
C TRP A 561 -16.44 23.34 3.28
N MET A 562 -17.29 22.32 3.49
CA MET A 562 -18.67 22.33 2.99
C MET A 562 -19.57 23.34 3.72
N ARG A 563 -19.25 23.71 4.97
CA ARG A 563 -19.94 24.78 5.70
C ARG A 563 -19.44 26.18 5.34
N TRP A 564 -18.25 26.29 4.75
CA TRP A 564 -17.63 27.57 4.44
C TRP A 564 -18.46 28.38 3.41
N PRO A 565 -18.90 29.61 3.74
CA PRO A 565 -19.70 30.42 2.83
C PRO A 565 -18.95 30.86 1.58
N PHE A 566 -17.62 30.99 1.67
CA PHE A 566 -16.75 31.45 0.59
C PHE A 566 -16.11 30.31 -0.21
N ARG A 567 -16.53 29.06 0.04
CA ARG A 567 -15.97 27.91 -0.70
C ARG A 567 -16.21 28.08 -2.20
N PRO A 568 -15.21 27.76 -3.05
CA PRO A 568 -15.42 27.73 -4.49
C PRO A 568 -16.41 26.63 -4.88
N THR A 569 -17.08 26.84 -6.00
CA THR A 569 -17.89 25.82 -6.65
C THR A 569 -17.01 24.68 -7.18
N TYR A 570 -17.61 23.51 -7.39
CA TYR A 570 -16.93 22.37 -8.02
C TYR A 570 -16.31 22.73 -9.37
N GLY A 571 -17.01 23.51 -10.21
CA GLY A 571 -16.50 23.98 -11.50
C GLY A 571 -15.26 24.88 -11.37
N GLN A 572 -15.22 25.77 -10.37
CA GLN A 572 -14.04 26.61 -10.11
C GLN A 572 -12.84 25.78 -9.64
N MET A 573 -13.08 24.77 -8.80
CA MET A 573 -12.04 23.84 -8.36
C MET A 573 -11.43 23.06 -9.54
N LEU A 574 -12.26 22.56 -10.46
CA LEU A 574 -11.80 21.89 -11.68
C LEU A 574 -10.99 22.81 -12.59
N SER A 575 -11.42 24.06 -12.76
CA SER A 575 -10.71 25.02 -13.62
C SER A 575 -9.28 25.24 -13.13
N ARG A 576 -9.09 25.43 -11.82
CA ARG A 576 -7.76 25.66 -11.23
C ARG A 576 -6.85 24.43 -11.34
N MET A 577 -7.40 23.23 -11.25
CA MET A 577 -6.62 22.01 -11.43
C MET A 577 -6.01 21.87 -12.82
N ASN A 578 -6.75 22.22 -13.86
CA ASN A 578 -6.27 22.15 -15.23
C ASN A 578 -5.12 23.14 -15.48
N ASP A 579 -5.08 24.25 -14.73
CA ASP A 579 -4.02 25.25 -14.82
C ASP A 579 -2.72 24.79 -14.10
N ASP A 580 -2.84 23.98 -13.04
CA ASP A 580 -1.71 23.43 -12.25
C ASP A 580 -1.13 22.11 -12.81
N ASP A 581 -1.80 21.47 -13.78
CA ASP A 581 -1.37 20.19 -14.39
C ASP A 581 -0.06 20.29 -15.23
N GLY A 582 0.56 21.47 -15.29
CA GLY A 582 1.86 21.69 -15.93
C GLY A 582 3.07 21.11 -15.17
N ASP A 583 3.00 20.92 -13.84
CA ASP A 583 4.21 20.71 -13.02
C ASP A 583 4.14 19.61 -11.93
N VAL A 584 3.03 18.86 -11.79
CA VAL A 584 2.89 17.83 -10.74
C VAL A 584 2.85 16.41 -11.33
N GLU A 585 4.03 15.80 -11.47
CA GLU A 585 4.18 14.38 -11.82
C GLU A 585 3.75 13.49 -10.63
N ASP A 586 2.48 13.05 -10.61
CA ASP A 586 1.99 12.07 -9.64
C ASP A 586 2.46 10.65 -10.05
N GLU A 587 3.38 10.05 -9.28
CA GLU A 587 3.86 8.67 -9.53
C GLU A 587 2.75 7.62 -9.41
N ASP A 588 1.62 7.95 -8.76
CA ASP A 588 0.51 7.02 -8.58
C ASP A 588 -0.47 6.99 -9.77
N VAL A 589 -0.57 8.06 -10.57
CA VAL A 589 -1.45 8.14 -11.75
C VAL A 589 -0.88 9.10 -12.79
N ARG A 590 -0.30 8.58 -13.90
CA ARG A 590 -0.01 9.41 -15.08
C ARG A 590 -1.25 9.54 -15.97
N SER A 591 -2.38 10.05 -15.48
CA SER A 591 -3.52 10.27 -16.38
C SER A 591 -4.56 11.27 -15.87
N GLY A 592 -4.90 12.22 -16.74
CA GLY A 592 -6.15 12.99 -16.75
C GLY A 592 -7.34 12.15 -17.23
N ALA A 593 -7.58 11.01 -16.59
CA ALA A 593 -8.79 10.24 -16.83
C ALA A 593 -9.95 10.87 -16.05
N ILE A 594 -10.50 11.96 -16.60
CA ILE A 594 -11.87 12.39 -16.29
C ILE A 594 -12.75 11.16 -16.52
N MET A 595 -13.58 10.84 -15.52
CA MET A 595 -14.54 9.74 -15.53
C MET A 595 -15.10 9.52 -16.93
N MET A 596 -14.79 8.37 -17.55
CA MET A 596 -15.64 7.87 -18.62
C MET A 596 -16.94 7.42 -17.96
N GLN A 597 -17.84 8.38 -17.78
CA GLN A 597 -19.24 8.14 -17.50
C GLN A 597 -19.82 7.32 -18.65
N VAL A 598 -20.43 6.19 -18.29
CA VAL A 598 -21.65 5.70 -18.95
C VAL A 598 -22.69 5.54 -17.86
#